data_AF-A0A2S8RVY9-F1
#
_entry.id   AF-A0A2S8RVY9-F1
#
_cell.length_a   1.000
_cell.length_b   1.000
_cell.length_c   1.000
_cell.angle_alpha   90.00
_cell.angle_beta   90.00
_cell.angle_gamma   90.00
#
_symmetry.space_group_name_H-M   'P 1'
#
loop_
_entity.id
_entity.type
_entity.pdbx_description
1 polymer ?
#
loop_
_entity_poly.entity_id
_entity_poly.type
_entity_poly.pdbx_seq_one_letter_code
_entity_poly.pdbx_strand_id
1 'polypeptide(L)' 'MTPEKLLSMFERQYLEGKAPVDLEQTCARYASWLAAAWELLDGEQKTLLLTVGAALWREGYNLRAGTATKDLW' A
#
# COMPACT_ATOMS: atom_id res chain seq x y z
N MET A 1 9.01 8.56 -18.02
CA MET A 1 8.58 8.71 -16.61
C MET A 1 9.81 8.48 -15.75
N THR A 2 10.11 9.31 -14.73
CA THR A 2 11.28 9.14 -13.84
C THR A 2 10.84 8.82 -12.41
N PRO A 3 11.71 8.20 -11.58
CA PRO A 3 11.40 7.93 -10.18
C PRO A 3 11.02 9.18 -9.38
N GLU A 4 11.74 10.30 -9.58
CA GLU A 4 11.51 11.56 -8.86
C GLU A 4 10.12 12.12 -9.20
N LYS A 5 9.76 12.07 -10.49
CA LYS A 5 8.43 12.51 -10.93
C LYS A 5 7.31 11.65 -10.35
N LEU A 6 7.52 10.34 -10.21
CA LEU A 6 6.55 9.45 -9.56
C LEU A 6 6.41 9.76 -8.06
N LEU A 7 7.52 10.02 -7.37
CA LEU A 7 7.49 10.41 -5.95
C LEU A 7 6.73 11.72 -5.74
N SER A 8 6.98 12.75 -6.58
CA SER A 8 6.21 13.99 -6.52
C SER A 8 4.71 13.79 -6.81
N MET A 9 4.35 12.81 -7.63
CA MET A 9 2.94 12.45 -7.85
C MET A 9 2.32 11.77 -6.62
N PHE A 10 3.05 10.90 -5.92
CA PHE A 10 2.57 10.30 -4.66
C PHE A 10 2.35 11.37 -3.59
N GLU A 11 3.31 12.27 -3.40
CA GLU A 11 3.21 13.39 -2.48
C GLU A 11 2.01 14.27 -2.79
N ARG A 12 1.80 14.60 -4.07
CA ARG A 12 0.65 15.38 -4.49
C ARG A 12 -0.69 14.68 -4.20
N GLN A 13 -0.81 13.38 -4.48
CA GLN A 13 -2.04 12.62 -4.16
C GLN A 13 -2.32 12.61 -2.64
N TYR A 14 -1.26 12.50 -1.84
CA TYR A 14 -1.36 12.59 -0.38
C TYR A 14 -1.84 13.99 0.07
N LEU A 15 -1.19 15.06 -0.41
CA LEU A 15 -1.55 16.44 -0.06
C LEU A 15 -2.96 16.84 -0.55
N GLU A 16 -3.41 16.28 -1.67
CA GLU A 16 -4.77 16.48 -2.19
C GLU A 16 -5.83 15.64 -1.46
N GLY A 17 -5.47 14.84 -0.46
CA GLY A 17 -6.40 14.00 0.31
C GLY A 17 -6.99 12.84 -0.50
N LYS A 18 -6.35 12.46 -1.60
CA LYS A 18 -6.78 11.38 -2.49
C LYS A 18 -6.19 10.02 -2.10
N ALA A 19 -5.23 10.01 -1.20
CA ALA A 19 -4.72 8.78 -0.58
C ALA A 19 -5.79 8.23 0.39
N PRO A 20 -6.32 7.01 0.17
CA PRO A 20 -7.27 6.43 1.11
C PRO A 20 -6.64 6.25 2.49
N VAL A 21 -7.34 6.69 3.54
CA VAL A 21 -6.90 6.51 4.94
C VAL A 21 -7.08 5.05 5.38
N ASP A 22 -8.02 4.33 4.76
CA ASP A 22 -8.28 2.92 5.02
C ASP A 22 -7.22 2.03 4.35
N LEU A 23 -6.20 1.67 5.14
CA LEU A 23 -5.12 0.79 4.70
C LEU A 23 -5.60 -0.64 4.42
N GLU A 24 -6.66 -1.13 5.07
CA GLU A 24 -7.18 -2.48 4.83
C GLU A 24 -7.85 -2.55 3.46
N GLN A 25 -8.73 -1.61 3.16
CA GLN A 25 -9.33 -1.50 1.83
C GLN A 25 -8.28 -1.26 0.75
N THR A 26 -7.26 -0.44 1.04
CA THR A 26 -6.15 -0.21 0.11
C THR A 26 -5.36 -1.48 -0.18
N CYS A 27 -5.03 -2.27 0.86
CA CYS A 27 -4.37 -3.57 0.71
C CYS A 27 -5.22 -4.55 -0.09
N ALA A 28 -6.52 -4.63 0.19
CA ALA A 28 -7.42 -5.53 -0.52
C ALA A 28 -7.50 -5.18 -2.02
N ARG A 29 -7.68 -3.89 -2.35
CA ARG A 29 -7.70 -3.43 -3.75
C ARG A 29 -6.38 -3.67 -4.47
N TYR A 30 -5.26 -3.43 -3.79
CA TYR A 30 -3.93 -3.73 -4.34
C TYR A 30 -3.75 -5.23 -4.62
N ALA A 31 -4.11 -6.09 -3.66
CA ALA A 31 -4.03 -7.54 -3.83
C ALA A 31 -4.93 -8.04 -4.96
N SER A 32 -6.16 -7.53 -5.09
CA SER A 32 -7.04 -7.87 -6.21
C SER A 32 -6.45 -7.49 -7.56
N TRP A 33 -5.87 -6.29 -7.68
CA TRP A 33 -5.19 -5.87 -8.91
C TRP A 33 -3.96 -6.75 -9.21
N LEU A 34 -3.13 -7.02 -8.20
CA LEU A 34 -1.92 -7.83 -8.35
C LEU A 34 -2.25 -9.27 -8.77
N ALA A 35 -3.30 -9.86 -8.20
CA ALA A 35 -3.79 -11.19 -8.58
C ALA A 35 -4.25 -11.21 -10.04
N ALA A 36 -4.97 -10.18 -10.51
CA ALA A 36 -5.42 -10.09 -11.89
C ALA A 36 -4.26 -9.90 -12.89
N ALA A 37 -3.19 -9.21 -12.48
CA ALA A 37 -2.02 -8.97 -13.31
C ALA A 37 -0.94 -10.07 -13.19
N TRP A 38 -1.11 -11.06 -12.31
CA TRP A 38 -0.03 -11.92 -11.82
C TRP A 38 0.74 -12.65 -12.93
N GLU A 39 0.03 -13.19 -13.91
CA GLU A 39 0.63 -13.96 -15.01
C GLU A 39 1.39 -13.08 -16.01
N LEU A 40 1.20 -11.76 -15.97
CA LEU A 40 1.89 -10.81 -16.86
C LEU A 40 3.23 -10.32 -16.30
N LEU A 41 3.53 -10.66 -15.05
CA LEU A 41 4.69 -10.16 -14.32
C LEU A 41 5.85 -11.16 -14.33
N ASP A 42 7.06 -10.66 -14.48
CA ASP A 42 8.28 -11.44 -14.27
C ASP A 42 8.58 -11.67 -12.76
N GLY A 43 9.59 -12.47 -12.47
CA GLY A 43 9.95 -12.83 -11.10
C GLY A 43 10.44 -11.65 -10.23
N GLU A 44 11.15 -10.70 -10.83
CA GLU A 44 11.65 -9.53 -10.12
C GLU A 44 10.50 -8.57 -9.79
N GLN A 45 9.61 -8.34 -10.76
CA GLN A 45 8.39 -7.57 -10.60
C GLN A 45 7.47 -8.17 -9.54
N LYS A 46 7.27 -9.50 -9.55
CA LYS A 46 6.49 -10.21 -8.52
C LYS A 46 7.06 -9.99 -7.13
N THR A 47 8.38 -10.10 -6.98
CA THR A 47 9.08 -9.90 -5.71
C THR A 47 8.95 -8.47 -5.20
N LEU A 48 9.14 -7.48 -6.08
CA LEU A 48 8.97 -6.07 -5.76
C LEU A 48 7.54 -5.76 -5.29
N LEU A 49 6.54 -6.21 -6.05
CA LEU A 49 5.14 -5.94 -5.75
C LEU A 49 4.66 -6.66 -4.48
N LEU A 50 5.12 -7.89 -4.23
CA LEU A 50 4.90 -8.56 -2.94
C LEU A 50 5.51 -7.79 -1.77
N THR A 51 6.72 -7.24 -1.94
CA THR A 51 7.39 -6.44 -0.89
C THR A 51 6.61 -5.16 -0.59
N VAL A 52 6.08 -4.49 -1.62
CA VAL A 52 5.20 -3.32 -1.46
C VAL A 52 3.92 -3.69 -0.71
N GLY A 53 3.26 -4.78 -1.10
CA GLY A 53 2.05 -5.27 -0.42
C GLY A 53 2.30 -5.62 1.05
N ALA A 54 3.42 -6.27 1.36
CA ALA A 54 3.81 -6.60 2.74
C ALA A 54 4.06 -5.35 3.59
N ALA A 55 4.70 -4.32 3.02
CA ALA A 55 4.91 -3.05 3.72
C ALA A 55 3.56 -2.37 4.03
N LEU A 56 2.64 -2.29 3.06
CA LEU A 56 1.31 -1.73 3.27
C LEU A 56 0.52 -2.48 4.36
N TRP A 57 0.56 -3.82 4.34
CA TRP A 57 -0.13 -4.65 5.32
C TRP A 57 0.43 -4.44 6.74
N ARG A 58 1.74 -4.29 6.88
CA ARG A 58 2.41 -4.00 8.16
C ARG A 58 1.95 -2.67 8.74
N GLU A 59 1.86 -1.61 7.93
CA GLU A 59 1.38 -0.31 8.42
C GLU A 59 -0.08 -0.40 8.91
N GLY A 60 -0.95 -1.12 8.18
CA GLY A 60 -2.31 -1.39 8.64
C GLY A 60 -2.36 -2.23 9.93
N TYR A 61 -1.43 -3.18 10.11
CA TYR A 61 -1.28 -3.93 11.36
C TYR A 61 -0.86 -3.02 12.53
N ASN A 62 0.12 -2.16 12.33
CA ASN A 62 0.59 -1.20 13.36
C ASN A 62 -0.53 -0.25 13.79
N LEU A 63 -1.35 0.25 12.86
CA LEU A 63 -2.51 1.09 13.19
C LEU A 63 -3.50 0.34 14.09
N ARG A 64 -3.83 -0.91 13.76
CA ARG A 64 -4.73 -1.76 14.56
C ARG A 64 -4.17 -2.07 15.95
N ALA A 65 -2.88 -2.36 16.05
CA ALA A 65 -2.21 -2.59 17.33
C ALA A 65 -2.18 -1.31 18.20
N GLY A 66 -1.99 -0.15 17.57
CA GLY A 66 -2.02 1.16 18.21
C GLY A 66 -3.41 1.61 18.68
N THR A 67 -4.47 1.31 17.92
CA THR A 67 -5.85 1.55 18.39
C THR A 67 -6.23 0.59 19.51
N ALA A 68 -5.90 -0.69 19.40
CA ALA A 68 -6.14 -1.67 20.47
C ALA A 68 -5.45 -1.29 21.80
N THR A 69 -4.32 -0.58 21.77
CA THR A 69 -3.66 -0.07 22.98
C THR A 69 -4.24 1.25 23.47
N LYS A 70 -4.86 2.07 22.60
CA LYS A 70 -5.55 3.31 22.98
C LYS A 70 -6.88 3.07 23.71
N ASP A 71 -7.59 1.98 23.39
CA ASP A 71 -8.87 1.64 24.02
C ASP A 71 -8.74 1.03 25.44
N LEU A 72 -7.50 0.84 25.93
CA LEU A 72 -7.21 0.20 27.22
C LEU A 72 -6.90 1.20 28.37
N TRP A 73 -7.01 2.51 28.13
CA TRP A 73 -6.74 3.56 29.13
C TRP A 73 -7.86 4.59 29.20
#